data_AF-A0A059F427-F1
#
_entry.id   AF-A0A059F427-F1
#
_cell.length_a   1.000
_cell.length_b   1.000
_cell.length_c   1.000
_cell.angle_alpha   90.00
_cell.angle_beta   90.00
_cell.angle_gamma   90.00
#
_symmetry.space_group_name_H-M   'P 1'
#
loop_
_entity.id
_entity.type
_entity.pdbx_description
1 polymer ?
#
loop_
_entity_poly.entity_id
_entity_poly.type
_entity_poly.pdbx_seq_one_letter_code
_entity_poly.pdbx_strand_id
1 'polypeptide(L)'
;MEIGGPGHIVEIDESKFSKRKYQVGRIVNSPWVVGGVDVSTKEFFFVEVINRNSDTLKGIILDKIYPGSLIVTDEWRGYWGLEILGYHHCTVNHSQNFVCPLTGANTQLIENTWGWMKKRIRNRSLNRNGDLTLIFSEFLFKKKYKEDSFIKILRSLENSIEKINF
;
A
#
# COMPACT_ATOMS: atom_id res chain seq x y z
N MET A 1 -0.89 -10.23 -7.30
CA MET A 1 -1.60 -9.35 -8.23
C MET A 1 -0.73 -8.14 -8.37
N GLU A 2 -0.24 -7.94 -9.58
CA GLU A 2 0.57 -6.78 -9.96
C GLU A 2 -0.36 -5.66 -10.43
N ILE A 3 0.08 -4.42 -10.26
CA ILE A 3 -0.62 -3.21 -10.70
C ILE A 3 0.29 -2.39 -11.62
N GLY A 4 -0.26 -1.38 -12.29
CA GLY A 4 0.48 -0.52 -13.21
C GLY A 4 0.69 -1.14 -14.60
N GLY A 5 1.79 -0.74 -15.23
CA GLY A 5 2.20 -1.11 -16.59
C GLY A 5 2.63 0.10 -17.40
N PRO A 6 3.07 -0.09 -18.66
CA PRO A 6 3.41 0.99 -19.55
C PRO A 6 2.29 2.03 -19.67
N GLY A 7 2.61 3.30 -19.42
CA GLY A 7 1.64 4.41 -19.44
C GLY A 7 0.86 4.61 -18.13
N HIS A 8 1.06 3.76 -17.11
CA HIS A 8 0.47 3.91 -15.80
C HIS A 8 1.40 4.65 -14.83
N ILE A 9 0.77 5.39 -13.90
CA ILE A 9 1.45 6.08 -12.80
C ILE A 9 1.11 5.34 -11.52
N VAL A 10 2.13 4.89 -10.80
CA VAL A 10 2.00 4.17 -9.54
C VAL A 10 2.65 4.99 -8.43
N GLU A 11 1.84 5.48 -7.49
CA GLU A 11 2.33 6.12 -6.28
C GLU A 11 2.75 5.05 -5.27
N ILE A 12 3.92 5.20 -4.65
CA ILE A 12 4.42 4.28 -3.62
C ILE A 12 4.88 5.08 -2.42
N ASP A 13 4.48 4.64 -1.23
CA ASP A 13 4.89 5.23 0.04
C ASP A 13 4.90 4.19 1.17
N GLU A 14 5.66 4.46 2.23
CA GLU A 14 5.73 3.61 3.41
C GLU A 14 5.11 4.26 4.64
N SER A 15 4.22 3.52 5.30
CA SER A 15 3.59 3.96 6.54
C SER A 15 3.89 3.06 7.72
N LYS A 16 4.20 3.69 8.85
CA LYS A 16 4.24 3.02 10.15
C LYS A 16 2.91 3.16 10.87
N PHE A 17 2.36 2.04 11.33
CA PHE A 17 1.02 1.96 11.94
C PHE A 17 1.01 1.96 13.47
N SER A 18 2.17 1.99 14.14
CA SER A 18 2.23 2.37 15.55
C SER A 18 3.36 3.36 15.81
N LYS A 19 3.05 4.39 16.60
CA LYS A 19 4.01 5.39 17.05
C LYS A 19 3.86 5.53 18.55
N ARG A 20 4.99 5.55 19.27
CA ARG A 20 4.99 5.93 20.67
C ARG A 20 4.45 7.35 20.79
N LYS A 21 3.58 7.60 21.78
CA LYS A 21 3.19 8.96 22.13
C LYS A 21 4.45 9.69 22.63
N TYR A 22 4.90 10.70 21.87
CA TYR A 22 6.12 11.47 22.15
C TYR A 22 7.44 10.68 22.20
N GLN A 23 7.57 9.54 21.50
CA GLN A 23 8.76 8.65 21.58
C GLN A 23 9.04 8.05 22.97
N VAL A 24 8.23 8.37 23.98
CA VAL A 24 8.34 7.89 25.36
C VAL A 24 7.43 6.68 25.59
N GLY A 25 7.85 5.76 26.48
CA GLY A 25 7.06 4.61 26.91
C GLY A 25 7.38 3.30 26.17
N ARG A 26 6.47 2.31 26.30
CA ARG A 26 6.65 0.92 25.84
C ARG A 26 7.11 0.85 24.38
N ILE A 27 8.12 0.01 24.10
CA ILE A 27 8.52 -0.32 22.74
C ILE A 27 7.37 -1.11 22.10
N VAL A 28 6.75 -0.53 21.08
CA VAL A 28 5.75 -1.23 20.27
C VAL A 28 6.44 -1.63 18.97
N ASN A 29 6.60 -2.94 18.75
CA ASN A 29 6.95 -3.47 17.44
C ASN A 29 5.74 -3.28 16.53
N SER A 30 5.70 -2.17 15.78
CA SER A 30 4.81 -2.07 14.62
C SER A 30 5.54 -2.52 13.36
N PRO A 31 4.87 -3.29 12.50
CA PRO A 31 5.35 -3.47 11.15
C PRO A 31 5.33 -2.12 10.42
N TRP A 32 6.32 -1.94 9.55
CA TRP A 32 6.20 -0.99 8.47
C TRP A 32 5.30 -1.60 7.40
N VAL A 33 4.61 -0.76 6.64
CA VAL A 33 3.80 -1.23 5.51
C VAL A 33 4.21 -0.42 4.31
N VAL A 34 4.62 -1.12 3.25
CA VAL A 34 4.83 -0.53 1.93
C VAL A 34 3.49 -0.63 1.21
N GLY A 35 2.99 0.49 0.70
CA GLY A 35 1.76 0.53 -0.06
C GLY A 35 2.00 1.20 -1.40
N GLY A 36 1.28 0.74 -2.41
CA GLY A 36 1.26 1.38 -3.71
C GLY A 36 -0.12 1.42 -4.31
N VAL A 37 -0.36 2.42 -5.14
CA VAL A 37 -1.62 2.64 -5.84
C VAL A 37 -1.39 3.06 -7.27
N ASP A 38 -2.09 2.43 -8.18
CA ASP A 38 -2.21 2.88 -9.55
C ASP A 38 -3.21 4.04 -9.60
N VAL A 39 -2.74 5.21 -10.02
CA VAL A 39 -3.55 6.44 -10.04
C VAL A 39 -4.74 6.31 -10.99
N SER A 40 -4.60 5.58 -12.08
CA SER A 40 -5.64 5.42 -13.11
C SER A 40 -6.68 4.40 -12.68
N THR A 41 -6.24 3.19 -12.30
CA THR A 41 -7.15 2.08 -11.99
C THR A 41 -7.68 2.12 -10.56
N LYS A 42 -7.01 2.86 -9.67
CA LYS A 42 -7.27 2.88 -8.22
C LYS A 42 -7.14 1.49 -7.59
N GLU A 43 -6.32 0.63 -8.17
CA GLU A 43 -5.89 -0.64 -7.59
C GLU A 43 -4.74 -0.40 -6.63
N PHE A 44 -4.73 -1.16 -5.52
CA PHE A 44 -3.79 -0.98 -4.43
C PHE A 44 -3.09 -2.30 -4.11
N PHE A 45 -1.86 -2.20 -3.59
CA PHE A 45 -1.25 -3.26 -2.81
C PHE A 45 -0.78 -2.72 -1.45
N PHE A 46 -0.73 -3.61 -0.46
CA PHE A 46 -0.17 -3.34 0.86
C PHE A 46 0.67 -4.55 1.29
N VAL A 47 1.92 -4.32 1.67
CA VAL A 47 2.86 -5.36 2.10
C VAL A 47 3.47 -4.96 3.44
N GLU A 48 3.26 -5.80 4.45
CA GLU A 48 3.92 -5.63 5.74
C GLU A 48 5.41 -6.00 5.62
N VAL A 49 6.28 -5.13 6.11
CA VAL A 49 7.73 -5.33 6.11
C VAL A 49 8.31 -5.14 7.50
N ILE A 50 9.24 -6.03 7.86
CA ILE A 50 9.98 -5.94 9.12
C ILE A 50 11.06 -4.86 9.00
N ASN A 51 11.79 -4.88 7.89
CA ASN A 51 12.87 -3.93 7.59
C ASN A 51 12.56 -3.20 6.28
N ARG A 52 12.62 -1.86 6.34
CA ARG A 52 12.48 -0.99 5.19
C ARG A 52 13.88 -0.67 4.65
N ASN A 53 14.52 -1.63 3.98
CA ASN A 53 15.79 -1.40 3.26
C ASN A 53 15.55 -1.38 1.74
N SER A 54 16.53 -0.89 0.98
CA SER A 54 16.41 -0.75 -0.48
C SER A 54 16.10 -2.09 -1.17
N ASP A 55 16.75 -3.17 -0.74
CA ASP A 55 16.56 -4.50 -1.34
C ASP A 55 15.14 -5.03 -1.14
N THR A 56 14.58 -4.84 0.07
CA THR A 56 13.20 -5.25 0.39
C THR A 56 12.21 -4.45 -0.45
N LEU A 57 12.40 -3.14 -0.58
CA LEU A 57 11.55 -2.32 -1.43
C LEU A 57 11.60 -2.74 -2.89
N LYS A 58 12.81 -2.90 -3.44
CA LYS A 58 13.00 -3.30 -4.84
C LYS A 58 12.38 -4.66 -5.11
N GLY A 59 12.55 -5.61 -4.18
CA GLY A 59 11.89 -6.92 -4.26
C GLY A 59 10.36 -6.81 -4.27
N ILE A 60 9.78 -5.94 -3.45
CA ILE A 60 8.33 -5.69 -3.44
C ILE A 60 7.89 -5.04 -4.75
N ILE A 61 8.62 -4.05 -5.25
CA ILE A 61 8.29 -3.36 -6.50
C ILE A 61 8.29 -4.34 -7.66
N LEU A 62 9.31 -5.20 -7.76
CA LEU A 62 9.41 -6.24 -8.78
C LEU A 62 8.27 -7.27 -8.71
N ASP A 63 7.78 -7.59 -7.52
CA ASP A 63 6.68 -8.55 -7.32
C ASP A 63 5.28 -7.95 -7.49
N LYS A 64 5.15 -6.62 -7.32
CA LYS A 64 3.84 -5.94 -7.26
C LYS A 64 3.57 -4.99 -8.41
N ILE A 65 4.57 -4.62 -9.22
CA ILE A 65 4.42 -3.57 -10.22
C ILE A 65 4.98 -4.04 -11.56
N TYR A 66 4.13 -3.95 -12.60
CA TYR A 66 4.56 -4.30 -13.94
C TYR A 66 5.68 -3.37 -14.44
N PRO A 67 6.72 -3.90 -15.10
CA PRO A 67 7.79 -3.10 -15.67
C PRO A 67 7.26 -2.10 -16.71
N GLY A 68 7.97 -0.98 -16.89
CA GLY A 68 7.54 0.13 -17.72
C GLY A 68 6.56 1.10 -17.05
N SER A 69 6.15 0.84 -15.80
CA SER A 69 5.37 1.79 -14.99
C SER A 69 6.18 3.05 -14.66
N LEU A 70 5.50 4.18 -14.55
CA LEU A 70 6.03 5.37 -13.89
C LEU A 70 5.77 5.29 -12.39
N ILE A 71 6.82 5.09 -11.61
CA ILE A 71 6.78 5.07 -10.15
C ILE A 71 7.01 6.48 -9.61
N VAL A 72 6.15 6.90 -8.67
CA VAL A 72 6.27 8.16 -7.95
C VAL A 72 6.43 7.89 -6.47
N THR A 73 7.56 8.30 -5.89
CA THR A 73 7.87 8.10 -4.46
C THR A 73 8.32 9.42 -3.82
N ASP A 74 8.52 9.40 -2.50
CA ASP A 74 9.31 10.42 -1.83
C ASP A 74 10.79 10.39 -2.26
N GLU A 75 11.59 11.35 -1.78
CA GLU A 75 13.03 11.43 -2.06
C GLU A 75 13.89 10.44 -1.24
N TRP A 76 13.31 9.35 -0.74
CA TRP A 76 14.10 8.40 0.03
C TRP A 76 15.09 7.62 -0.85
N ARG A 77 16.37 7.62 -0.46
CA ARG A 77 17.46 6.92 -1.17
C ARG A 77 17.23 5.42 -1.37
N GLY A 78 16.33 4.80 -0.61
CA GLY A 78 15.95 3.41 -0.77
C GLY A 78 15.37 3.10 -2.15
N TYR A 79 14.75 4.09 -2.79
CA TYR A 79 14.15 4.00 -4.12
C TYR A 79 15.12 4.27 -5.27
N TRP A 80 16.40 4.55 -5.01
CA TRP A 80 17.35 4.83 -6.10
C TRP A 80 17.65 3.59 -6.95
N GLY A 81 17.70 3.79 -8.27
CA GLY A 81 18.04 2.76 -9.25
C GLY A 81 16.86 1.91 -9.70
N LEU A 82 15.63 2.41 -9.60
CA LEU A 82 14.45 1.76 -10.19
C LEU A 82 14.48 1.79 -11.71
N GLU A 83 15.19 2.75 -12.31
CA GLU A 83 15.40 2.88 -13.75
C GLU A 83 16.16 1.68 -14.33
N ILE A 84 17.13 1.16 -13.56
CA ILE A 84 17.91 -0.02 -13.92
C ILE A 84 17.02 -1.28 -13.93
N LEU A 85 15.95 -1.28 -13.12
CA LEU A 85 14.99 -2.37 -13.00
C LEU A 85 13.85 -2.29 -14.05
N GLY A 86 13.90 -1.32 -14.97
CA GLY A 86 12.93 -1.18 -16.04
C GLY A 86 11.71 -0.32 -15.70
N TYR A 87 11.82 0.53 -14.68
CA TYR A 87 10.75 1.48 -14.32
C TYR A 87 11.15 2.91 -14.69
N HIS A 88 10.17 3.77 -14.95
CA HIS A 88 10.42 5.21 -14.91
C HIS A 88 10.25 5.67 -13.47
N HIS A 89 11.15 6.51 -12.95
CA HIS A 89 11.08 6.97 -11.57
C HIS A 89 11.01 8.49 -11.48
N CYS A 90 10.12 8.97 -10.62
CA CYS A 90 9.97 10.37 -10.27
C CYS A 90 9.90 10.49 -8.74
N THR A 91 10.54 11.51 -8.20
CA THR A 91 10.51 11.81 -6.78
C THR A 91 9.74 13.10 -6.51
N VAL A 92 8.99 13.12 -5.42
CA VAL A 92 8.37 14.34 -4.89
C VAL A 92 9.09 14.81 -3.64
N ASN A 93 9.43 16.09 -3.64
CA ASN A 93 10.05 16.74 -2.49
C ASN A 93 8.99 17.39 -1.62
N HIS A 94 8.56 16.71 -0.56
CA HIS A 94 7.55 17.22 0.37
C HIS A 94 7.93 18.54 1.07
N SER A 95 9.18 19.01 0.97
CA SER A 95 9.62 20.30 1.51
C SER A 95 9.64 21.44 0.48
N GLN A 96 9.59 21.14 -0.82
CA GLN A 96 9.74 22.13 -1.89
C GLN A 96 8.61 22.10 -2.92
N ASN A 97 8.16 20.91 -3.33
CA ASN A 97 7.16 20.73 -4.37
C ASN A 97 6.24 19.53 -4.04
N PHE A 98 4.94 19.79 -3.89
CA PHE A 98 3.91 18.75 -3.66
C PHE A 98 3.55 17.96 -4.93
N VAL A 99 4.20 18.28 -6.05
CA VAL A 99 3.90 17.77 -7.37
C VAL A 99 5.22 17.55 -8.12
N CYS A 100 5.34 16.42 -8.80
CA CYS A 100 6.45 16.10 -9.68
C CYS A 100 6.45 17.10 -10.85
N PRO A 101 7.52 17.88 -11.03
CA PRO A 101 7.56 18.93 -12.07
C PRO A 101 7.60 18.36 -13.49
N LEU A 102 8.00 17.09 -13.67
CA LEU A 102 8.10 16.44 -14.98
C LEU A 102 6.74 15.97 -15.51
N THR A 103 5.85 15.52 -14.61
CA THR A 103 4.62 14.80 -15.01
C THR A 103 3.36 15.34 -14.36
N GLY A 104 3.47 16.23 -13.36
CA GLY A 104 2.34 16.68 -12.55
C GLY A 104 1.86 15.65 -11.53
N ALA A 105 2.53 14.50 -11.38
CA ALA A 105 2.13 13.45 -10.46
C ALA A 105 2.51 13.74 -9.01
N ASN A 106 1.77 13.23 -8.03
CA ASN A 106 2.06 13.40 -6.61
C ASN A 106 1.81 12.10 -5.85
N THR A 107 2.08 12.05 -4.55
CA THR A 107 1.83 10.89 -3.67
C THR A 107 0.58 11.06 -2.81
N GLN A 108 -0.31 12.00 -3.19
CA GLN A 108 -1.42 12.40 -2.33
C GLN A 108 -2.45 11.27 -2.14
N LEU A 109 -2.64 10.40 -3.14
CA LEU A 109 -3.63 9.34 -3.05
C LEU A 109 -3.21 8.28 -2.05
N ILE A 110 -1.95 7.86 -2.08
CA ILE A 110 -1.43 6.90 -1.11
C ILE A 110 -1.36 7.51 0.30
N GLU A 111 -0.93 8.77 0.44
CA GLU A 111 -0.89 9.49 1.71
C GLU A 111 -2.28 9.64 2.36
N ASN A 112 -3.27 10.06 1.56
CA ASN A 112 -4.66 10.18 2.03
C ASN A 112 -5.21 8.82 2.48
N THR A 113 -4.87 7.75 1.76
CA THR A 113 -5.26 6.38 2.10
C THR A 113 -4.68 5.98 3.46
N TRP A 114 -3.41 6.29 3.72
CA TRP A 114 -2.81 6.06 5.04
C TRP A 114 -3.51 6.82 6.17
N GLY A 115 -3.84 8.09 5.96
CA GLY A 115 -4.57 8.90 6.93
C GLY A 115 -5.92 8.27 7.28
N TRP A 116 -6.68 7.84 6.28
CA TRP A 116 -7.97 7.17 6.46
C TRP A 116 -7.81 5.85 7.22
N MET A 117 -6.84 5.00 6.83
CA MET A 117 -6.60 3.70 7.47
C MET A 117 -6.21 3.85 8.94
N LYS A 118 -5.27 4.75 9.25
CA LYS A 118 -4.85 5.02 10.64
C LYS A 118 -5.99 5.52 11.50
N LYS A 119 -6.88 6.38 10.97
CA LYS A 119 -8.09 6.83 11.67
C LYS A 119 -9.04 5.66 11.97
N ARG A 120 -9.25 4.77 10.99
CA ARG A 120 -10.12 3.58 11.16
C ARG A 120 -9.57 2.62 12.22
N ILE A 121 -8.27 2.37 12.22
CA ILE A 121 -7.59 1.52 13.22
C ILE A 121 -7.77 2.10 14.63
N ARG A 122 -7.50 3.40 14.80
CA ARG A 122 -7.65 4.09 16.09
C ARG A 122 -9.08 4.02 16.61
N ASN A 123 -10.07 4.23 15.75
CA ASN A 123 -11.48 4.21 16.14
C ASN A 123 -11.97 2.82 16.57
N ARG A 124 -11.32 1.74 16.13
CA ARG A 124 -11.67 0.35 16.46
C ARG A 124 -10.81 -0.22 17.58
N SER A 125 -9.87 0.55 18.14
CA SER A 125 -8.91 0.09 19.17
C SER A 125 -8.10 -1.15 18.75
N LEU A 126 -7.91 -1.36 17.45
CA LEU A 126 -7.18 -2.50 16.89
C LEU A 126 -5.68 -2.23 17.03
N ASN A 127 -5.02 -2.96 17.93
CA ASN A 127 -3.62 -2.73 18.29
C ASN A 127 -2.75 -4.00 18.16
N ARG A 128 -3.27 -5.09 17.59
CA ARG A 128 -2.52 -6.36 17.42
C ARG A 128 -2.10 -6.55 15.96
N ASN A 129 -0.94 -7.19 15.73
CA ASN A 129 -0.36 -7.34 14.38
C ASN A 129 -1.27 -8.10 13.40
N GLY A 130 -1.97 -9.14 13.85
CA GLY A 130 -2.93 -9.88 13.01
C GLY A 130 -4.13 -9.05 12.55
N ASP A 131 -4.43 -7.94 13.24
CA ASP A 131 -5.53 -7.06 12.84
C ASP A 131 -5.17 -6.22 11.61
N LEU A 132 -3.89 -5.87 11.41
CA LEU A 132 -3.46 -4.99 10.31
C LEU A 132 -3.62 -5.66 8.94
N THR A 133 -3.11 -6.88 8.80
CA THR A 133 -3.26 -7.67 7.57
C THR A 133 -4.74 -7.85 7.21
N LEU A 134 -5.59 -8.13 8.21
CA LEU A 134 -7.04 -8.27 8.00
C LEU A 134 -7.69 -6.95 7.59
N ILE A 135 -7.28 -5.81 8.14
CA ILE A 135 -7.81 -4.50 7.75
C ILE A 135 -7.44 -4.14 6.31
N PHE A 136 -6.19 -4.39 5.90
CA PHE A 136 -5.79 -4.18 4.51
C PHE A 136 -6.55 -5.11 3.57
N SER A 137 -6.72 -6.38 3.97
CA SER A 137 -7.51 -7.33 3.20
C SER A 137 -8.99 -6.91 3.08
N GLU A 138 -9.60 -6.46 4.19
CA GLU A 138 -10.97 -5.89 4.21
C GLU A 138 -11.07 -4.70 3.25
N PHE A 139 -10.08 -3.80 3.28
CA PHE A 139 -10.04 -2.63 2.42
C PHE A 139 -9.94 -3.01 0.94
N LEU A 140 -8.99 -3.86 0.57
CA LEU A 140 -8.80 -4.32 -0.81
C LEU A 140 -10.06 -5.03 -1.32
N PHE A 141 -10.65 -5.89 -0.50
CA PHE A 141 -11.88 -6.60 -0.83
C PHE A 141 -13.05 -5.64 -1.09
N LYS A 142 -13.26 -4.68 -0.18
CA LYS A 142 -14.32 -3.67 -0.35
C LYS A 142 -14.06 -2.74 -1.53
N LYS A 143 -12.81 -2.41 -1.82
CA LYS A 143 -12.46 -1.59 -2.98
C LYS A 143 -12.75 -2.31 -4.29
N LYS A 144 -12.44 -3.61 -4.35
CA LYS A 144 -12.65 -4.47 -5.51
C LYS A 144 -14.13 -4.72 -5.80
N TYR A 145 -14.90 -5.07 -4.78
CA TYR A 145 -16.30 -5.49 -4.96
C TYR A 145 -17.32 -4.41 -4.63
N LYS A 146 -16.92 -3.28 -4.04
CA LYS A 146 -17.79 -2.14 -3.71
C LYS A 146 -19.08 -2.59 -3.01
N GLU A 147 -20.23 -2.29 -3.60
CA GLU A 147 -21.57 -2.63 -3.07
C GLU A 147 -21.82 -4.15 -3.07
N ASP A 148 -21.21 -4.89 -4.00
CA ASP A 148 -21.33 -6.35 -4.10
C ASP A 148 -20.48 -7.12 -3.08
N SER A 149 -19.71 -6.41 -2.24
CA SER A 149 -18.80 -7.04 -1.27
C SER A 149 -19.54 -8.02 -0.34
N PHE A 150 -20.73 -7.64 0.15
CA PHE A 150 -21.54 -8.52 1.00
C PHE A 150 -22.05 -9.75 0.26
N ILE A 151 -22.57 -9.56 -0.96
CA ILE A 151 -23.05 -10.67 -1.81
C ILE A 151 -21.91 -11.63 -2.15
N LYS A 152 -20.71 -11.11 -2.39
CA LYS A 152 -19.54 -11.94 -2.69
C LYS A 152 -19.11 -12.79 -1.49
N ILE A 153 -19.23 -12.26 -0.26
CA ILE A 153 -19.04 -13.05 0.96
C ILE A 153 -20.10 -14.15 1.04
N LEU A 154 -21.39 -13.82 0.88
CA LEU A 154 -22.47 -14.81 0.96
C LEU A 154 -22.30 -15.97 -0.03
N ARG A 155 -22.02 -15.66 -1.30
CA ARG A 155 -21.74 -16.68 -2.33
C ARG A 155 -20.51 -17.53 -2.00
N SER A 156 -19.49 -16.94 -1.37
CA SER A 156 -18.29 -17.70 -0.99
C SER A 156 -18.58 -18.68 0.15
N LEU A 157 -19.50 -18.31 1.06
CA LEU A 157 -19.96 -19.18 2.14
C LEU A 157 -20.88 -20.30 1.62
N GLU A 158 -21.79 -19.99 0.70
CA GLU A 158 -22.66 -20.99 0.07
C GLU A 158 -21.85 -22.10 -0.63
N ASN A 159 -20.86 -21.71 -1.45
CA ASN A 159 -19.93 -22.65 -2.09
C ASN A 159 -19.02 -23.39 -1.11
N SER A 160 -18.90 -22.94 0.14
CA SER A 160 -18.10 -23.63 1.15
C SER A 160 -18.88 -24.75 1.83
N ILE A 161 -20.21 -24.67 1.87
CA ILE A 161 -21.09 -25.73 2.39
C ILE A 161 -20.98 -26.97 1.49
N GLU A 162 -20.92 -26.79 0.17
CA GLU A 162 -20.72 -27.90 -0.80
C GLU A 162 -19.34 -28.57 -0.72
N LYS A 163 -18.37 -27.93 -0.04
CA LYS A 163 -17.00 -28.45 0.12
C LYS A 163 -16.77 -29.13 1.46
N ILE A 164 -17.73 -29.04 2.39
CA ILE A 164 -17.71 -29.77 3.66
C ILE A 164 -18.55 -31.04 3.46
N ASN A 165 -18.01 -32.00 2.72
CA ASN A 165 -18.46 -33.38 2.82
C ASN A 165 -17.73 -34.00 4.01
N PHE A 166 -18.48 -34.34 5.06
CA PHE A 166 -18.01 -35.25 6.12
C PHE A 166 -17.83 -36.67 5.57
#